data_AF-A0AAV2HKY4-F1
#
_entry.id   AF-A0AAV2HKY4-F1
#
_cell.length_a   1.000
_cell.length_b   1.000
_cell.length_c   1.000
_cell.angle_alpha   90.00
_cell.angle_beta   90.00
_cell.angle_gamma   90.00
#
_symmetry.space_group_name_H-M   'P 1'
#
loop_
_entity.id
_entity.type
_entity.pdbx_description
1 polymer ?
#
loop_
_entity_poly.entity_id
_entity_poly.type
_entity_poly.pdbx_seq_one_letter_code
_entity_poly.pdbx_strand_id
1 'polypeptide(L)'
;MGIENSRPVLIVSDIGTPVDDDNALSNDGTGDNRDSVHARDSVYVNPSYNTQLRNTIQDIFVENIRVHNVIHVFHKYNPKVLTEEDKEQITITLGEREKSRKLLHCLVTYENWFNCLLNVLEDNNVKQNHLAVAFRNKKKDLDDQLLETEFENDGSVEVPEEQRESYSLTKENQRLRIKLEKSQHLQAQEKMLRKECEEQMNKLKNEQAAINKIRMEAKDDLESQLKKVEIKQNLEMEHQAKLEAMRNDEKIAMEARNVEVKSLTRRLECLSKKYKDVEKANEQAEARLKERETDHTDEIKSKTEQIENLKLALSAIKEMYDQYKVKMKNLQMETEENAELYNSNIARLKEEIECFKINYYKELNLRRQIQEQILDFKK
;
A
#
# COMPACT_ATOMS: atom_id res chain seq x y z
N MET A 1 -11.48 -21.46 4.32
CA MET A 1 -12.12 -20.39 5.09
C MET A 1 -11.55 -19.08 4.57
N GLY A 2 -12.41 -18.19 4.09
CA GLY A 2 -12.06 -17.09 3.18
C GLY A 2 -11.31 -15.94 3.85
N ILE A 3 -10.37 -15.37 3.11
CA ILE A 3 -9.64 -14.14 3.47
C ILE A 3 -10.38 -12.99 2.79
N GLU A 4 -11.00 -12.14 3.60
CA GLU A 4 -11.70 -10.94 3.15
C GLU A 4 -10.70 -9.88 2.70
N ASN A 5 -10.83 -9.47 1.43
CA ASN A 5 -10.10 -8.35 0.84
C ASN A 5 -10.77 -7.03 1.26
N SER A 6 -10.25 -6.40 2.31
CA SER A 6 -10.59 -5.01 2.66
C SER A 6 -9.93 -4.05 1.68
N ARG A 7 -10.75 -3.40 0.85
CA ARG A 7 -10.36 -2.25 0.02
C ARG A 7 -10.23 -0.99 0.88
N PRO A 8 -9.25 -0.11 0.62
CA PRO A 8 -9.17 1.18 1.27
C PRO A 8 -10.22 2.15 0.70
N VAL A 9 -10.98 2.76 1.59
CA VAL A 9 -11.90 3.88 1.33
C VAL A 9 -11.06 5.15 1.16
N LEU A 10 -11.05 5.71 -0.04
CA LEU A 10 -10.51 7.05 -0.29
C LEU A 10 -11.56 8.07 0.15
N ILE A 11 -11.29 8.73 1.28
CA ILE A 11 -12.02 9.92 1.74
C ILE A 11 -11.46 11.10 0.94
N VAL A 12 -12.23 11.59 -0.02
CA VAL A 12 -11.98 12.87 -0.69
C VAL A 12 -12.66 13.93 0.16
N SER A 13 -11.88 14.64 0.98
CA SER A 13 -12.35 15.79 1.73
C SER A 13 -12.28 17.02 0.84
N ASP A 14 -13.44 17.59 0.55
CA ASP A 14 -13.65 18.89 -0.09
C ASP A 14 -12.81 19.98 0.59
N ILE A 15 -11.94 20.62 -0.21
CA ILE A 15 -11.29 21.88 0.15
C ILE A 15 -12.10 22.99 -0.54
N GLY A 16 -13.06 23.55 0.20
CA GLY A 16 -13.69 24.81 -0.15
C GLY A 16 -12.71 25.96 0.05
N THR A 17 -12.46 26.73 -1.00
CA THR A 17 -11.79 28.04 -0.92
C THR A 17 -12.85 29.15 -0.91
N PRO A 18 -12.68 30.18 -0.07
CA PRO A 18 -13.58 31.33 -0.01
C PRO A 18 -13.36 32.23 -1.22
N VAL A 19 -14.44 32.71 -1.81
CA VAL A 19 -14.39 33.81 -2.79
C VAL A 19 -14.74 35.07 -2.01
N ASP A 20 -13.72 35.88 -1.74
CA ASP A 20 -13.86 37.23 -1.22
C ASP A 20 -14.38 38.13 -2.35
N ASP A 21 -15.65 38.52 -2.25
CA ASP A 21 -16.25 39.61 -3.00
C ASP A 21 -15.81 40.93 -2.35
N ASP A 22 -14.70 41.51 -2.83
CA ASP A 22 -14.37 42.91 -2.62
C ASP A 22 -13.37 43.37 -3.68
N ASN A 23 -13.88 43.96 -4.77
CA ASN A 23 -13.11 45.00 -5.44
C ASN A 23 -14.02 45.98 -6.18
N ALA A 24 -14.41 47.02 -5.44
CA ALA A 24 -14.85 48.29 -5.99
C ALA A 24 -13.67 49.00 -6.64
N LEU A 25 -13.70 49.16 -7.96
CA LEU A 25 -12.89 50.17 -8.66
C LEU A 25 -13.78 50.92 -9.67
N SER A 26 -14.19 52.10 -9.21
CA SER A 26 -14.26 53.36 -9.94
C SER A 26 -13.82 53.31 -11.40
N ASN A 27 -14.77 53.52 -12.32
CA ASN A 27 -14.47 53.98 -13.68
C ASN A 27 -14.94 55.43 -13.78
N ASP A 28 -14.01 56.33 -13.48
CA ASP A 28 -14.11 57.77 -13.62
C ASP A 28 -13.50 58.17 -14.97
N GLY A 29 -14.16 59.09 -15.66
CA GLY A 29 -13.49 60.10 -16.47
C GLY A 29 -13.08 59.75 -17.90
N THR A 30 -13.52 60.64 -18.80
CA THR A 30 -12.83 61.07 -20.03
C THR A 30 -12.83 60.06 -21.17
N GLY A 31 -13.62 60.24 -22.23
CA GLY A 31 -13.66 61.44 -23.06
C GLY A 31 -12.76 61.22 -24.26
N ASP A 32 -13.31 60.79 -25.39
CA ASP A 32 -12.72 61.12 -26.69
C ASP A 32 -13.84 61.19 -27.74
N ASN A 33 -14.38 62.40 -27.87
CA ASN A 33 -15.17 62.83 -29.01
C ASN A 33 -14.22 62.90 -30.21
N ARG A 34 -14.04 61.77 -30.90
CA ARG A 34 -13.52 61.77 -32.27
C ARG A 34 -14.69 61.70 -33.24
N ASP A 35 -15.36 62.84 -33.34
CA ASP A 35 -15.93 63.29 -34.60
C ASP A 35 -14.79 63.30 -35.64
N SER A 36 -14.73 62.23 -36.45
CA SER A 36 -13.79 62.13 -37.56
C SER A 36 -14.57 61.83 -38.85
N VAL A 37 -15.00 62.92 -39.48
CA VAL A 37 -14.81 63.20 -40.92
C VAL A 37 -14.74 61.97 -41.84
N HIS A 38 -15.86 61.27 -42.04
CA HIS A 38 -16.01 60.33 -43.18
C HIS A 38 -17.30 60.56 -44.00
N ALA A 39 -17.98 61.68 -43.80
CA ALA A 39 -19.20 62.04 -44.54
C ALA A 39 -18.92 62.57 -45.97
N ARG A 40 -18.02 61.93 -46.74
CA ARG A 40 -17.88 62.13 -48.19
C ARG A 40 -17.80 60.85 -49.02
N ASP A 41 -17.79 59.67 -48.40
CA ASP A 41 -17.74 58.40 -49.13
C ASP A 41 -19.12 57.82 -49.47
N SER A 42 -20.10 58.68 -49.73
CA SER A 42 -21.28 58.29 -50.53
C SER A 42 -20.87 58.22 -52.01
N VAL A 43 -19.76 57.54 -52.28
CA VAL A 43 -19.32 57.19 -53.61
C VAL A 43 -20.35 56.20 -54.11
N TYR A 44 -21.11 56.62 -55.12
CA TYR A 44 -21.91 55.73 -55.95
C TYR A 44 -21.19 54.38 -56.08
N VAL A 45 -21.86 53.30 -55.69
CA VAL A 45 -21.36 51.93 -55.85
C VAL A 45 -21.15 51.71 -57.34
N ASN A 46 -20.00 52.12 -57.87
CA ASN A 46 -19.68 51.99 -59.27
C ASN A 46 -19.36 50.50 -59.48
N PRO A 47 -20.23 49.74 -60.15
CA PRO A 47 -20.04 48.29 -60.26
C PRO A 47 -18.75 47.95 -61.01
N SER A 48 -18.28 48.85 -61.89
CA SER A 48 -17.00 48.73 -62.59
C SER A 48 -15.83 48.84 -61.63
N TYR A 49 -15.81 49.86 -60.76
CA TYR A 49 -14.76 50.03 -59.76
C TYR A 49 -14.68 48.84 -58.80
N ASN A 50 -15.84 48.40 -58.29
CA ASN A 50 -15.94 47.23 -57.40
C ASN A 50 -15.41 45.95 -58.07
N THR A 51 -15.65 45.78 -59.36
CA THR A 51 -15.13 44.65 -60.14
C THR A 51 -13.62 44.74 -60.31
N GLN A 52 -13.08 45.91 -60.60
CA GLN A 52 -11.64 46.13 -60.70
C GLN A 52 -10.94 45.86 -59.37
N LEU A 53 -11.46 46.43 -58.27
CA LEU A 53 -10.92 46.22 -56.93
C LEU A 53 -10.96 44.75 -56.52
N ARG A 54 -12.06 44.04 -56.79
CA ARG A 54 -12.16 42.59 -56.59
C ARG A 54 -11.03 41.87 -57.31
N ASN A 55 -10.86 42.13 -58.60
CA ASN A 55 -9.84 41.44 -59.41
C ASN A 55 -8.42 41.74 -58.89
N THR A 56 -8.14 42.98 -58.47
CA THR A 56 -6.84 43.39 -57.94
C THR A 56 -6.43 42.65 -56.67
N ILE A 57 -7.38 42.33 -55.79
CA ILE A 57 -7.10 41.62 -54.53
C ILE A 57 -7.33 40.12 -54.60
N GLN A 58 -7.93 39.61 -55.68
CA GLN A 58 -8.46 38.25 -55.77
C GLN A 58 -7.42 37.18 -55.44
N ASP A 59 -6.23 37.26 -56.03
CA ASP A 59 -5.21 36.23 -55.86
C ASP A 59 -4.71 36.17 -54.41
N ILE A 60 -4.41 37.33 -53.83
CA ILE A 60 -3.97 37.45 -52.43
C ILE A 60 -5.08 36.95 -51.49
N PHE A 61 -6.34 37.30 -51.77
CA PHE A 61 -7.50 36.89 -50.98
C PHE A 61 -7.65 35.36 -51.00
N VAL A 62 -7.66 34.75 -52.19
CA VAL A 62 -7.90 33.31 -52.36
C VAL A 62 -6.79 32.45 -51.78
N GLU A 63 -5.56 32.95 -51.77
CA GLU A 63 -4.41 32.23 -51.22
C GLU A 63 -4.33 32.29 -49.69
N ASN A 64 -4.66 33.44 -49.09
CA ASN A 64 -4.34 33.71 -47.69
C ASN A 64 -5.56 33.69 -46.75
N ILE A 65 -6.78 33.85 -47.26
CA ILE A 65 -7.98 33.91 -46.43
C ILE A 65 -8.64 32.53 -46.35
N ARG A 66 -8.85 32.10 -45.11
CA ARG A 66 -9.63 30.91 -44.77
C ARG A 66 -11.04 31.31 -44.39
N VAL A 67 -12.02 30.86 -45.15
CA VAL A 67 -13.42 31.30 -45.05
C VAL A 67 -14.01 31.03 -43.68
N HIS A 68 -13.74 29.86 -43.11
CA HIS A 68 -14.28 29.47 -41.79
C HIS A 68 -13.85 30.40 -40.65
N ASN A 69 -12.70 31.08 -40.77
CA ASN A 69 -12.23 32.01 -39.75
C ASN A 69 -12.90 33.39 -39.84
N VAL A 70 -13.33 33.80 -41.03
CA VAL A 70 -13.78 35.17 -41.30
C VAL A 70 -15.29 35.29 -41.46
N ILE A 71 -15.96 34.25 -41.99
CA ILE A 71 -17.36 34.33 -42.43
C ILE A 71 -18.33 34.70 -41.30
N HIS A 72 -18.05 34.24 -40.08
CA HIS A 72 -18.88 34.50 -38.90
C HIS A 72 -18.68 35.90 -38.31
N VAL A 73 -17.60 36.58 -38.68
CA VAL A 73 -17.20 37.88 -38.11
C VAL A 73 -17.80 39.05 -38.89
N PHE A 74 -18.21 38.86 -40.15
CA PHE A 74 -18.76 39.94 -41.00
C PHE A 74 -19.94 40.68 -40.36
N HIS A 75 -20.91 39.95 -39.79
CA HIS A 75 -22.10 40.55 -39.16
C HIS A 75 -21.81 41.39 -37.91
N LYS A 76 -20.66 41.17 -37.25
CA LYS A 76 -20.22 42.01 -36.14
C LYS A 76 -19.95 43.44 -36.60
N TYR A 77 -19.43 43.62 -37.82
CA TYR A 77 -19.02 44.92 -38.35
C TYR A 77 -20.04 45.54 -39.30
N ASN A 78 -20.74 44.72 -40.09
CA ASN A 78 -21.85 45.18 -40.92
C ASN A 78 -22.92 44.08 -41.03
N PRO A 79 -24.08 44.24 -40.35
CA PRO A 79 -25.15 43.22 -40.38
C PRO A 79 -25.85 43.10 -41.73
N LYS A 80 -25.64 44.06 -42.65
CA LYS A 80 -26.23 44.03 -44.00
C LYS A 80 -25.37 43.28 -45.03
N VAL A 81 -24.16 42.87 -44.66
CA VAL A 81 -23.22 42.17 -45.56
C VAL A 81 -23.33 40.66 -45.32
N LEU A 82 -23.47 39.87 -46.40
CA LEU A 82 -23.65 38.41 -46.42
C LEU A 82 -24.91 37.94 -45.68
N THR A 83 -25.99 37.65 -46.39
CA THR A 83 -27.18 37.01 -45.79
C THR A 83 -26.84 35.62 -45.23
N GLU A 84 -27.70 35.07 -44.37
CA GLU A 84 -27.52 33.68 -43.89
C GLU A 84 -27.55 32.67 -45.05
N GLU A 85 -28.37 32.94 -46.08
CA GLU A 85 -28.40 32.14 -47.31
C GLU A 85 -27.04 32.18 -48.03
N ASP A 86 -26.41 33.35 -48.17
CA ASP A 86 -25.08 33.46 -48.76
C ASP A 86 -24.05 32.66 -47.96
N LYS A 87 -24.09 32.75 -46.62
CA LYS A 87 -23.18 32.02 -45.74
C LYS A 87 -23.34 30.52 -45.91
N GLU A 88 -24.57 30.03 -46.02
CA GLU A 88 -24.87 28.62 -46.27
C GLU A 88 -24.34 28.17 -47.64
N GLN A 89 -24.62 28.92 -48.71
CA GLN A 89 -24.11 28.62 -50.06
C GLN A 89 -22.58 28.59 -50.11
N ILE A 90 -21.90 29.54 -49.46
CA ILE A 90 -20.44 29.56 -49.36
C ILE A 90 -19.93 28.35 -48.57
N THR A 91 -20.63 27.95 -47.51
CA THR A 91 -20.20 26.83 -46.64
C THR A 91 -20.34 25.47 -47.34
N ILE A 92 -21.37 25.30 -48.16
CA ILE A 92 -21.64 24.08 -48.95
C ILE A 92 -20.65 23.92 -50.13
N THR A 93 -20.08 25.03 -50.63
CA THR A 93 -19.13 25.01 -51.76
C THR A 93 -17.91 24.13 -51.44
N LEU A 94 -17.54 23.20 -52.32
CA LEU A 94 -16.42 22.28 -52.09
C LEU A 94 -15.06 22.94 -52.38
N GLY A 95 -14.12 22.81 -51.43
CA GLY A 95 -12.74 23.26 -51.57
C GLY A 95 -12.51 24.70 -51.10
N GLU A 96 -11.49 24.90 -50.25
CA GLU A 96 -11.29 26.18 -49.57
C GLU A 96 -11.01 27.35 -50.52
N ARG A 97 -10.25 27.13 -51.60
CA ARG A 97 -9.99 28.19 -52.59
C ARG A 97 -11.27 28.63 -53.30
N GLU A 98 -12.18 27.69 -53.57
CA GLU A 98 -13.44 27.99 -54.24
C GLU A 98 -14.41 28.68 -53.28
N LYS A 99 -14.42 28.28 -52.00
CA LYS A 99 -15.11 29.03 -50.93
C LYS A 99 -14.63 30.47 -50.86
N SER A 100 -13.32 30.71 -50.86
CA SER A 100 -12.75 32.07 -50.79
C SER A 100 -13.10 32.90 -52.03
N ARG A 101 -13.08 32.31 -53.23
CA ARG A 101 -13.56 32.97 -54.46
C ARG A 101 -15.04 33.33 -54.37
N LYS A 102 -15.88 32.38 -53.95
CA LYS A 102 -17.32 32.56 -53.83
C LYS A 102 -17.65 33.64 -52.78
N LEU A 103 -16.97 33.62 -51.64
CA LEU A 103 -17.08 34.65 -50.61
C LEU A 103 -16.74 36.03 -51.16
N LEU A 104 -15.58 36.18 -51.82
CA LEU A 104 -15.18 37.47 -52.39
C LEU A 104 -16.14 37.94 -53.49
N HIS A 105 -16.64 37.02 -54.32
CA HIS A 105 -17.63 37.33 -55.34
C HIS A 105 -18.96 37.81 -54.74
N CYS A 106 -19.45 37.15 -53.69
CA CYS A 106 -20.66 37.55 -52.98
C CYS A 106 -20.47 38.90 -52.27
N LEU A 107 -19.32 39.14 -51.62
CA LEU A 107 -19.07 40.39 -50.90
C LEU A 107 -19.21 41.63 -51.79
N VAL A 108 -18.73 41.57 -53.03
CA VAL A 108 -18.65 42.73 -53.95
C VAL A 108 -20.02 43.29 -54.34
N THR A 109 -21.10 42.51 -54.16
CA THR A 109 -22.48 42.96 -54.43
C THR A 109 -23.04 43.85 -53.31
N TYR A 110 -22.42 43.84 -52.14
CA TYR A 110 -22.87 44.60 -50.98
C TYR A 110 -22.25 46.00 -50.92
N GLU A 111 -23.02 46.96 -50.40
CA GLU A 111 -22.50 48.30 -50.11
C GLU A 111 -21.48 48.25 -48.96
N ASN A 112 -20.41 49.05 -49.06
CA ASN A 112 -19.33 49.11 -48.07
C ASN A 112 -18.65 47.76 -47.75
N TRP A 113 -18.72 46.80 -48.68
CA TRP A 113 -18.14 45.47 -48.51
C TRP A 113 -16.64 45.50 -48.22
N PHE A 114 -15.89 46.38 -48.89
CA PHE A 114 -14.44 46.43 -48.77
C PHE A 114 -14.00 46.94 -47.40
N ASN A 115 -14.62 48.01 -46.90
CA ASN A 115 -14.36 48.52 -45.55
C ASN A 115 -14.76 47.49 -44.49
N CYS A 116 -15.89 46.79 -44.68
CA CYS A 116 -16.28 45.69 -43.81
C CYS A 116 -15.23 44.56 -43.80
N LEU A 117 -14.72 44.18 -44.97
CA LEU A 117 -13.65 43.18 -45.09
C LEU A 117 -12.38 43.61 -44.35
N LEU A 118 -11.94 44.87 -44.49
CA LEU A 118 -10.76 45.37 -43.77
C LEU A 118 -10.95 45.26 -42.26
N ASN A 119 -12.11 45.66 -41.74
CA ASN A 119 -12.42 45.58 -40.31
C ASN A 119 -12.45 44.14 -39.80
N VAL A 120 -12.97 43.19 -40.60
CA VAL A 120 -12.96 41.75 -40.27
C VAL A 120 -11.53 41.22 -40.18
N LEU A 121 -10.64 41.60 -41.09
CA LEU A 121 -9.24 41.15 -41.09
C LEU A 121 -8.44 41.73 -39.91
N GLU A 122 -8.82 42.91 -39.43
CA GLU A 122 -8.25 43.58 -38.26
C GLU A 122 -8.83 43.08 -36.93
N ASP A 123 -9.89 42.26 -36.94
CA ASP A 123 -10.50 41.72 -35.74
C ASP A 123 -9.49 40.88 -34.93
N ASN A 124 -9.47 41.08 -33.61
CA ASN A 124 -8.60 40.36 -32.67
C ASN A 124 -8.75 38.83 -32.73
N ASN A 125 -9.90 38.33 -33.20
CA ASN A 125 -10.16 36.91 -33.37
C ASN A 125 -9.63 36.37 -34.70
N VAL A 126 -9.55 37.22 -35.74
CA VAL A 126 -9.05 36.84 -37.07
C VAL A 126 -7.53 37.00 -37.17
N LYS A 127 -6.97 38.04 -36.55
CA LYS A 127 -5.50 38.31 -36.46
C LYS A 127 -4.79 38.40 -37.82
N GLN A 128 -5.47 38.88 -38.87
CA GLN A 128 -4.92 39.02 -40.22
C GLN A 128 -4.65 40.49 -40.61
N ASN A 129 -4.24 41.33 -39.64
CA ASN A 129 -3.98 42.77 -39.85
C ASN A 129 -3.01 43.05 -41.02
N HIS A 130 -2.01 42.19 -41.22
CA HIS A 130 -1.06 42.32 -42.35
C HIS A 130 -1.75 42.26 -43.72
N LEU A 131 -2.81 41.46 -43.87
CA LEU A 131 -3.60 41.40 -45.11
C LEU A 131 -4.47 42.65 -45.29
N ALA A 132 -5.03 43.20 -44.19
CA ALA A 132 -5.78 44.45 -44.25
C ALA A 132 -4.91 45.61 -44.77
N VAL A 133 -3.67 45.72 -44.27
CA VAL A 133 -2.69 46.71 -44.76
C VAL A 133 -2.38 46.48 -46.24
N ALA A 134 -2.12 45.22 -46.65
CA ALA A 134 -1.85 44.90 -48.05
C ALA A 134 -3.01 45.28 -48.98
N PHE A 135 -4.26 45.02 -48.56
CA PHE A 135 -5.46 45.39 -49.32
C PHE A 135 -5.68 46.90 -49.39
N ARG A 136 -5.43 47.66 -48.31
CA ARG A 136 -5.47 49.13 -48.36
C ARG A 136 -4.48 49.69 -49.37
N ASN A 137 -3.26 49.15 -49.40
CA ASN A 137 -2.26 49.57 -50.38
C ASN A 137 -2.72 49.26 -51.80
N LYS A 138 -3.26 48.06 -52.05
CA LYS A 138 -3.82 47.69 -53.37
C LYS A 138 -4.98 48.58 -53.81
N LYS A 139 -5.85 48.98 -52.88
CA LYS A 139 -6.91 49.95 -53.16
C LYS A 139 -6.33 51.31 -53.52
N LYS A 140 -5.35 51.79 -52.74
CA LYS A 140 -4.69 53.06 -53.00
C LYS A 140 -4.00 53.08 -54.37
N ASP A 141 -3.28 52.02 -54.72
CA ASP A 141 -2.63 51.90 -56.04
C ASP A 141 -3.65 51.99 -57.18
N LEU A 142 -4.84 51.40 -57.01
CA LEU A 142 -5.94 51.48 -57.98
C LEU A 142 -6.55 52.88 -58.04
N ASP A 143 -6.76 53.52 -56.89
CA ASP A 143 -7.28 54.89 -56.80
C ASP A 143 -6.33 55.89 -57.48
N ASP A 144 -5.02 55.74 -57.26
CA ASP A 144 -3.98 56.58 -57.87
C ASP A 144 -3.95 56.39 -59.41
N GLN A 145 -4.06 55.15 -59.91
CA GLN A 145 -4.13 54.85 -61.35
C GLN A 145 -5.33 55.51 -62.04
N LEU A 146 -6.50 55.47 -61.39
CA LEU A 146 -7.71 56.07 -61.94
C LEU A 146 -7.59 57.60 -62.00
N LEU A 147 -7.00 58.22 -60.97
CA LEU A 147 -6.76 59.66 -60.93
C LEU A 147 -5.87 60.12 -62.10
N GLU A 148 -4.78 59.39 -62.37
CA GLU A 148 -3.87 59.68 -63.48
C GLU A 148 -4.59 59.63 -64.84
N THR A 149 -5.45 58.64 -65.05
CA THR A 149 -6.23 58.52 -66.31
C THR A 149 -7.27 59.63 -66.51
N GLU A 150 -7.75 60.26 -65.43
CA GLU A 150 -8.64 61.42 -65.52
C GLU A 150 -7.88 62.69 -65.95
N PHE A 151 -6.64 62.88 -65.45
CA PHE A 151 -5.82 64.04 -65.82
C PHE A 151 -5.27 64.01 -67.25
N GLU A 152 -4.99 62.83 -67.80
CA GLU A 152 -4.49 62.71 -69.18
C GLU A 152 -5.56 63.05 -70.23
N ASN A 153 -6.85 62.97 -69.87
CA ASN A 153 -7.95 63.26 -70.80
C ASN A 153 -8.35 64.74 -70.87
N ASP A 154 -7.94 65.59 -69.91
CA ASP A 154 -8.41 66.99 -69.80
C ASP A 154 -7.42 68.03 -70.39
N GLY A 155 -6.32 67.57 -71.01
CA GLY A 155 -5.15 68.39 -71.36
C GLY A 155 -5.12 69.07 -72.74
N SER A 156 -6.23 69.23 -73.46
CA SER A 156 -6.24 69.76 -74.85
C SER A 156 -6.77 71.20 -74.97
N VAL A 157 -6.30 72.13 -74.13
CA VAL A 157 -6.59 73.56 -74.29
C VAL A 157 -5.35 74.31 -74.75
N GLU A 158 -5.34 74.71 -76.03
CA GLU A 158 -4.28 75.49 -76.66
C GLU A 158 -4.19 76.90 -76.04
N VAL A 159 -3.04 77.23 -75.43
CA VAL A 159 -2.76 78.55 -74.85
C VAL A 159 -1.86 79.37 -75.80
N PRO A 160 -2.21 80.64 -76.11
CA PRO A 160 -1.46 81.54 -77.00
C PRO A 160 0.00 81.80 -76.59
N GLU A 161 0.84 82.00 -77.61
CA GLU A 161 2.30 81.93 -77.55
C GLU A 161 2.99 83.12 -76.83
N GLU A 162 2.38 84.30 -76.83
CA GLU A 162 2.97 85.54 -76.30
C GLU A 162 2.91 85.69 -74.77
N GLN A 163 2.15 84.84 -74.08
CA GLN A 163 2.13 84.78 -72.61
C GLN A 163 3.03 83.68 -72.04
N ARG A 164 3.66 82.85 -72.89
CA ARG A 164 4.40 81.65 -72.47
C ARG A 164 5.65 81.94 -71.66
N GLU A 165 6.45 82.94 -72.01
CA GLU A 165 7.74 83.18 -71.33
C GLU A 165 7.57 83.77 -69.93
N SER A 166 6.65 84.73 -69.76
CA SER A 166 6.33 85.31 -68.45
C SER A 166 5.66 84.30 -67.50
N TYR A 167 4.73 83.48 -68.02
CA TYR A 167 4.15 82.36 -67.27
C TYR A 167 5.18 81.26 -66.98
N SER A 168 6.14 81.02 -67.88
CA SER A 168 7.19 80.01 -67.67
C SER A 168 8.10 80.39 -66.50
N LEU A 169 8.58 81.64 -66.44
CA LEU A 169 9.50 82.10 -65.38
C LEU A 169 8.85 82.20 -64.00
N THR A 170 7.58 82.64 -63.93
CA THR A 170 6.82 82.64 -62.66
C THR A 170 6.52 81.22 -62.19
N LYS A 171 6.17 80.32 -63.11
CA LYS A 171 5.96 78.90 -62.82
C LYS A 171 7.24 78.20 -62.38
N GLU A 172 8.40 78.59 -62.92
CA GLU A 172 9.71 78.07 -62.50
C GLU A 172 10.11 78.54 -61.09
N ASN A 173 9.96 79.83 -60.78
CA ASN A 173 10.21 80.33 -59.42
C ASN A 173 9.26 79.72 -58.38
N GLN A 174 7.98 79.54 -58.74
CA GLN A 174 7.02 78.84 -57.89
C GLN A 174 7.44 77.37 -57.69
N ARG A 175 7.91 76.68 -58.74
CA ARG A 175 8.47 75.32 -58.64
C ARG A 175 9.69 75.27 -57.72
N LEU A 176 10.60 76.23 -57.78
CA LEU A 176 11.79 76.28 -56.93
C LEU A 176 11.44 76.54 -55.45
N ARG A 177 10.47 77.42 -55.16
CA ARG A 177 9.95 77.62 -53.80
C ARG A 177 9.32 76.35 -53.24
N ILE A 178 8.45 75.69 -54.01
CA ILE A 178 7.84 74.40 -53.62
C ILE A 178 8.92 73.35 -53.37
N LYS A 179 9.97 73.29 -54.20
CA LYS A 179 11.10 72.38 -53.99
C LYS A 179 11.86 72.69 -52.70
N LEU A 180 12.12 73.96 -52.40
CA LEU A 180 12.81 74.38 -51.19
C LEU A 180 11.99 74.05 -49.93
N GLU A 181 10.70 74.39 -49.93
CA GLU A 181 9.77 74.07 -48.84
C GLU A 181 9.67 72.56 -48.62
N LYS A 182 9.56 71.77 -49.71
CA LYS A 182 9.58 70.31 -49.64
C LYS A 182 10.90 69.78 -49.08
N SER A 183 12.03 70.36 -49.47
CA SER A 183 13.35 69.98 -48.93
C SER A 183 13.47 70.28 -47.44
N GLN A 184 12.98 71.43 -46.97
CA GLN A 184 12.99 71.79 -45.55
C GLN A 184 12.05 70.89 -44.74
N HIS A 185 10.87 70.58 -45.27
CA HIS A 185 9.94 69.66 -44.64
C HIS A 185 10.53 68.25 -44.53
N LEU A 186 11.16 67.73 -45.58
CA LEU A 186 11.86 66.44 -45.55
C LEU A 186 13.00 66.42 -44.53
N GLN A 187 13.79 67.49 -44.44
CA GLN A 187 14.86 67.58 -43.45
C GLN A 187 14.32 67.61 -42.01
N ALA A 188 13.21 68.31 -41.77
CA ALA A 188 12.55 68.31 -40.47
C ALA A 188 11.99 66.92 -40.12
N GLN A 189 11.39 66.24 -41.09
CA GLN A 189 10.90 64.86 -40.94
C GLN A 189 12.05 63.90 -40.64
N GLU A 190 13.18 64.01 -41.35
CA GLU A 190 14.36 63.17 -41.11
C GLU A 190 14.92 63.39 -39.70
N LYS A 191 14.98 64.64 -39.23
CA LYS A 191 15.44 64.95 -37.87
C LYS A 191 14.50 64.38 -36.81
N MET A 192 13.19 64.46 -37.03
CA MET A 192 12.19 63.87 -36.14
C MET A 192 12.34 62.34 -36.08
N LEU A 193 12.42 61.68 -37.24
CA LEU A 193 12.58 60.24 -37.34
C LEU A 193 13.89 59.76 -36.71
N ARG A 194 15.02 60.48 -36.90
CA ARG A 194 16.29 60.15 -36.25
C ARG A 194 16.18 60.20 -34.72
N LYS A 195 15.51 61.23 -34.19
CA LYS A 195 15.27 61.36 -32.74
C LYS A 195 14.40 60.23 -32.22
N GLU A 196 13.32 59.89 -32.93
CA GLU A 196 12.44 58.78 -32.57
C GLU A 196 13.19 57.43 -32.60
N CYS A 197 14.04 57.19 -33.61
CA CYS A 197 14.88 56.00 -33.67
C CYS A 197 15.88 55.94 -32.49
N GLU A 198 16.47 57.06 -32.09
CA GLU A 198 17.39 57.12 -30.94
C GLU A 198 16.66 56.85 -29.62
N GLU A 199 15.47 57.43 -29.42
CA GLU A 199 14.61 57.18 -28.27
C GLU A 199 14.20 55.68 -28.20
N GLN A 200 13.81 55.09 -29.33
CA GLN A 200 13.51 53.65 -29.40
C GLN A 200 14.75 52.78 -29.11
N MET A 201 15.92 53.14 -29.63
CA MET A 201 17.15 52.38 -29.36
C MET A 201 17.54 52.42 -27.88
N ASN A 202 17.38 53.57 -27.22
CA ASN A 202 17.63 53.71 -25.79
C ASN A 202 16.61 52.91 -24.96
N LYS A 203 15.34 52.90 -25.38
CA LYS A 203 14.31 52.07 -24.77
C LYS A 203 14.67 50.57 -24.85
N LEU A 204 15.05 50.10 -26.05
CA LEU A 204 15.47 48.70 -26.26
C LEU A 204 16.71 48.33 -25.42
N LYS A 205 17.68 49.23 -25.28
CA LYS A 205 18.85 49.00 -24.41
C LYS A 205 18.46 48.83 -22.95
N ASN A 206 17.55 49.66 -22.45
CA ASN A 206 17.06 49.57 -21.07
C ASN A 206 16.26 48.28 -20.85
N GLU A 207 15.40 47.91 -21.79
CA GLU A 207 14.66 46.64 -21.76
C GLU A 207 15.62 45.44 -21.77
N GLN A 208 16.65 45.46 -22.62
CA GLN A 208 17.67 44.42 -22.65
C GLN A 208 18.44 44.32 -21.32
N ALA A 209 18.76 45.44 -20.69
CA ALA A 209 19.41 45.46 -19.37
C ALA A 209 18.51 44.86 -18.29
N ALA A 210 17.21 45.18 -18.31
CA ALA A 210 16.22 44.60 -17.39
C ALA A 210 16.07 43.07 -17.60
N ILE A 211 16.00 42.61 -18.84
CA ILE A 211 15.95 41.18 -19.17
C ILE A 211 17.20 40.45 -18.66
N ASN A 212 18.39 41.03 -18.86
CA ASN A 212 19.63 40.44 -18.38
C ASN A 212 19.67 40.36 -16.84
N LYS A 213 19.15 41.37 -16.14
CA LYS A 213 19.02 41.36 -14.68
C LYS A 213 18.12 40.21 -14.22
N ILE A 214 16.91 40.10 -14.78
CA ILE A 214 15.96 39.01 -14.47
C ILE A 214 16.60 37.64 -14.74
N ARG A 215 17.35 37.51 -15.84
CA ARG A 215 18.04 36.26 -16.19
C ARG A 215 19.11 35.88 -15.17
N MET A 216 19.85 36.84 -14.60
CA MET A 216 20.82 36.55 -13.54
C MET A 216 20.13 36.13 -12.25
N GLU A 217 19.09 36.83 -11.82
CA GLU A 217 18.31 36.48 -10.62
C GLU A 217 17.71 35.08 -10.73
N ALA A 218 17.09 34.75 -11.88
CA ALA A 218 16.55 33.42 -12.14
C ALA A 218 17.64 32.33 -12.14
N LYS A 219 18.85 32.64 -12.59
CA LYS A 219 19.98 31.70 -12.56
C LYS A 219 20.43 31.41 -11.13
N ASP A 220 20.55 32.44 -10.30
CA ASP A 220 20.95 32.29 -8.89
C ASP A 220 19.90 31.49 -8.11
N ASP A 221 18.61 31.73 -8.37
CA ASP A 221 17.50 30.96 -7.79
C ASP A 221 17.55 29.48 -8.20
N LEU A 222 17.80 29.19 -9.49
CA LEU A 222 17.95 27.82 -9.98
C LEU A 222 19.16 27.11 -9.36
N GLU A 223 20.31 27.79 -9.24
CA GLU A 223 21.49 27.22 -8.57
C GLU A 223 21.22 26.95 -7.08
N SER A 224 20.49 27.82 -6.40
CA SER A 224 20.04 27.62 -5.01
C SER A 224 19.10 26.42 -4.87
N GLN A 225 18.14 26.28 -5.79
CA GLN A 225 17.25 25.12 -5.83
C GLN A 225 18.00 23.81 -6.10
N LEU A 226 18.95 23.82 -7.04
CA LEU A 226 19.77 22.65 -7.35
C LEU A 226 20.55 22.18 -6.13
N LYS A 227 21.21 23.10 -5.41
CA LYS A 227 21.92 22.77 -4.15
C LYS A 227 20.99 22.16 -3.09
N LYS A 228 19.75 22.66 -2.97
CA LYS A 228 18.76 22.07 -2.05
C LYS A 228 18.38 20.64 -2.44
N VAL A 229 18.23 20.38 -3.74
CA VAL A 229 17.95 19.03 -4.26
C VAL A 229 19.12 18.08 -4.01
N GLU A 230 20.36 18.52 -4.25
CA GLU A 230 21.57 17.73 -3.97
C GLU A 230 21.69 17.37 -2.48
N ILE A 231 21.46 18.34 -1.58
CA ILE A 231 21.47 18.09 -0.13
C ILE A 231 20.40 17.06 0.24
N LYS A 232 19.18 17.19 -0.32
CA LYS A 232 18.09 16.24 -0.07
C LYS A 232 18.44 14.83 -0.54
N GLN A 233 19.02 14.69 -1.74
CA GLN A 233 19.46 13.40 -2.27
C GLN A 233 20.56 12.76 -1.41
N ASN A 234 21.52 13.55 -0.94
CA ASN A 234 22.58 13.06 -0.04
C ASN A 234 22.01 12.56 1.29
N LEU A 235 21.06 13.29 1.89
CA LEU A 235 20.38 12.86 3.11
C LEU A 235 19.54 11.59 2.91
N GLU A 236 18.89 11.45 1.76
CA GLU A 236 18.11 10.26 1.40
C GLU A 236 19.02 9.03 1.23
N MET A 237 20.17 9.18 0.55
CA MET A 237 21.19 8.13 0.45
C MET A 237 21.76 7.73 1.82
N GLU A 238 22.05 8.70 2.69
CA GLU A 238 22.55 8.42 4.05
C GLU A 238 21.49 7.67 4.89
N HIS A 239 20.22 8.09 4.79
CA HIS A 239 19.11 7.41 5.47
C HIS A 239 18.92 5.98 4.94
N GLN A 240 18.99 5.76 3.63
CA GLN A 240 18.92 4.43 3.03
C GLN A 240 20.07 3.54 3.49
N ALA A 241 21.30 4.06 3.53
CA ALA A 241 22.46 3.33 4.05
C ALA A 241 22.29 2.93 5.52
N LYS A 242 21.72 3.81 6.36
CA LYS A 242 21.39 3.49 7.77
C LYS A 242 20.34 2.38 7.88
N LEU A 243 19.29 2.43 7.06
CA LEU A 243 18.26 1.37 7.04
C LEU A 243 18.83 0.02 6.59
N GLU A 244 19.71 0.00 5.60
CA GLU A 244 20.38 -1.22 5.15
C GLU A 244 21.31 -1.80 6.23
N ALA A 245 22.06 -0.94 6.93
CA ALA A 245 22.87 -1.35 8.08
C ALA A 245 22.00 -1.99 9.19
N MET A 246 20.88 -1.35 9.56
CA MET A 246 19.95 -1.90 10.56
C MET A 246 19.35 -3.26 10.15
N ARG A 247 18.98 -3.42 8.86
CA ARG A 247 18.48 -4.71 8.34
C ARG A 247 19.54 -5.80 8.41
N ASN A 248 20.79 -5.47 8.13
CA ASN A 248 21.91 -6.41 8.27
C ASN A 248 22.14 -6.81 9.73
N ASP A 249 22.10 -5.84 10.65
CA ASP A 249 22.22 -6.12 12.09
C ASP A 249 21.08 -7.02 12.60
N GLU A 250 19.84 -6.76 12.16
CA GLU A 250 18.68 -7.60 12.49
C GLU A 250 18.82 -9.01 11.93
N LYS A 251 19.33 -9.16 10.70
CA LYS A 251 19.62 -10.46 10.09
C LYS A 251 20.67 -11.23 10.89
N ILE A 252 21.76 -10.58 11.28
CA ILE A 252 22.82 -11.18 12.12
C ILE A 252 22.24 -11.62 13.47
N ALA A 253 21.43 -10.77 14.11
CA ALA A 253 20.78 -11.10 15.38
C ALA A 253 19.80 -12.28 15.25
N MET A 254 19.05 -12.37 14.14
CA MET A 254 18.15 -13.48 13.86
C MET A 254 18.92 -14.79 13.62
N GLU A 255 20.03 -14.74 12.88
CA GLU A 255 20.92 -15.89 12.67
C GLU A 255 21.51 -16.38 13.99
N ALA A 256 21.97 -15.48 14.86
CA ALA A 256 22.47 -15.81 16.19
C ALA A 256 21.40 -16.50 17.06
N ARG A 257 20.17 -15.96 17.09
CA ARG A 257 19.03 -16.59 17.79
C ARG A 257 18.71 -17.97 17.22
N ASN A 258 18.75 -18.14 15.91
CA ASN A 258 18.51 -19.44 15.28
C ASN A 258 19.58 -20.48 15.67
N VAL A 259 20.84 -20.07 15.82
CA VAL A 259 21.90 -20.96 16.33
C VAL A 259 21.62 -21.36 17.79
N GLU A 260 21.22 -20.41 18.64
CA GLU A 260 20.88 -20.67 20.03
C GLU A 260 19.68 -21.62 20.16
N VAL A 261 18.60 -21.36 19.42
CA VAL A 261 17.40 -22.23 19.38
C VAL A 261 17.79 -23.64 18.97
N LYS A 262 18.59 -23.82 17.91
CA LYS A 262 19.08 -25.15 17.49
C LYS A 262 19.88 -25.86 18.59
N SER A 263 20.70 -25.13 19.33
CA SER A 263 21.46 -25.67 20.46
C SER A 263 20.53 -26.13 21.59
N LEU A 264 19.54 -25.32 21.96
CA LEU A 264 18.54 -25.65 22.97
C LEU A 264 17.67 -26.83 22.55
N THR A 265 17.23 -26.90 21.30
CA THR A 265 16.48 -28.04 20.75
C THR A 265 17.26 -29.34 20.91
N ARG A 266 18.55 -29.37 20.51
CA ARG A 266 19.40 -30.56 20.69
C ARG A 266 19.56 -30.95 22.16
N ARG A 267 19.66 -29.98 23.06
CA ARG A 267 19.74 -30.23 24.51
C ARG A 267 18.44 -30.83 25.04
N LEU A 268 17.28 -30.32 24.59
CA LEU A 268 15.97 -30.87 24.95
C LEU A 268 15.77 -32.28 24.41
N GLU A 269 16.18 -32.57 23.17
CA GLU A 269 16.16 -33.93 22.61
C GLU A 269 17.00 -34.91 23.43
N CYS A 270 18.21 -34.49 23.85
CA CYS A 270 19.08 -35.29 24.70
C CYS A 270 18.46 -35.56 26.09
N LEU A 271 17.86 -34.53 26.72
CA LEU A 271 17.16 -34.67 27.99
C LEU A 271 15.92 -35.56 27.87
N SER A 272 15.15 -35.41 26.79
CA SER A 272 13.99 -36.26 26.52
C SER A 272 14.38 -37.73 26.37
N LYS A 273 15.49 -38.01 25.67
CA LYS A 273 16.04 -39.37 25.57
C LYS A 273 16.43 -39.92 26.95
N LYS A 274 17.17 -39.15 27.75
CA LYS A 274 17.54 -39.56 29.12
C LYS A 274 16.32 -39.82 29.99
N TYR A 275 15.28 -39.00 29.88
CA TYR A 275 14.03 -39.19 30.61
C TYR A 275 13.37 -40.52 30.25
N LYS A 276 13.27 -40.85 28.95
CA LYS A 276 12.75 -42.14 28.49
C LYS A 276 13.57 -43.34 28.97
N ASP A 277 14.90 -43.20 29.01
CA ASP A 277 15.78 -44.24 29.53
C ASP A 277 15.54 -44.47 31.04
N VAL A 278 15.34 -43.41 31.82
CA VAL A 278 15.00 -43.48 33.25
C VAL A 278 13.61 -44.07 33.46
N GLU A 279 12.61 -43.65 32.68
CA GLU A 279 11.25 -44.19 32.72
C GLU A 279 11.25 -45.71 32.49
N LYS A 280 11.95 -46.17 31.45
CA LYS A 280 12.12 -47.60 31.18
C LYS A 280 12.86 -48.34 32.30
N ALA A 281 13.87 -47.73 32.90
CA ALA A 281 14.58 -48.31 34.04
C ALA A 281 13.67 -48.42 35.27
N ASN A 282 12.80 -47.43 35.51
CA ASN A 282 11.81 -47.46 36.58
C ASN A 282 10.77 -48.57 36.34
N GLU A 283 10.22 -48.69 35.13
CA GLU A 283 9.31 -49.78 34.77
C GLU A 283 9.94 -51.17 35.00
N GLN A 284 11.22 -51.34 34.66
CA GLN A 284 11.96 -52.58 34.92
C GLN A 284 12.18 -52.83 36.41
N ALA A 285 12.44 -51.78 37.19
CA ALA A 285 12.59 -51.89 38.64
C ALA A 285 11.26 -52.27 39.31
N GLU A 286 10.14 -51.65 38.90
CA GLU A 286 8.80 -51.99 39.36
C GLU A 286 8.41 -53.43 39.01
N ALA A 287 8.74 -53.89 37.79
CA ALA A 287 8.51 -55.27 37.39
C ALA A 287 9.29 -56.27 38.28
N ARG A 288 10.56 -55.98 38.59
CA ARG A 288 11.38 -56.80 39.50
C ARG A 288 10.87 -56.78 40.94
N LEU A 289 10.34 -55.65 41.40
CA LEU A 289 9.72 -55.56 42.72
C LEU A 289 8.47 -56.43 42.80
N LYS A 290 7.60 -56.38 41.78
CA LYS A 290 6.43 -57.26 41.69
C LYS A 290 6.81 -58.74 41.65
N GLU A 291 7.83 -59.11 40.88
CA GLU A 291 8.35 -60.49 40.83
C GLU A 291 8.85 -60.96 42.21
N ARG A 292 9.60 -60.10 42.92
CA ARG A 292 10.02 -60.40 44.30
C ARG A 292 8.84 -60.53 45.25
N GLU A 293 7.85 -59.65 45.16
CA GLU A 293 6.63 -59.73 45.97
C GLU A 293 5.88 -61.05 45.73
N THR A 294 5.80 -61.50 44.48
CA THR A 294 5.22 -62.82 44.15
C THR A 294 6.03 -63.96 44.73
N ASP A 295 7.37 -63.92 44.60
CA ASP A 295 8.26 -64.95 45.17
C ASP A 295 8.11 -65.04 46.70
N HIS A 296 8.09 -63.89 47.39
CA HIS A 296 7.92 -63.85 48.84
C HIS A 296 6.53 -64.34 49.26
N THR A 297 5.50 -64.00 48.49
CA THR A 297 4.13 -64.47 48.75
C THR A 297 4.04 -65.99 48.64
N ASP A 298 4.67 -66.58 47.62
CA ASP A 298 4.69 -68.03 47.43
C ASP A 298 5.57 -68.74 48.46
N GLU A 299 6.68 -68.14 48.88
CA GLU A 299 7.49 -68.63 50.01
C GLU A 299 6.68 -68.61 51.32
N ILE A 300 5.94 -67.53 51.59
CA ILE A 300 5.05 -67.42 52.76
C ILE A 300 3.97 -68.50 52.71
N LYS A 301 3.33 -68.73 51.56
CA LYS A 301 2.34 -69.80 51.40
C LYS A 301 2.94 -71.18 51.68
N SER A 302 4.11 -71.49 51.10
CA SER A 302 4.79 -72.77 51.32
C SER A 302 5.18 -72.98 52.78
N LYS A 303 5.73 -71.95 53.45
CA LYS A 303 6.02 -72.00 54.88
C LYS A 303 4.77 -72.15 55.73
N THR A 304 3.67 -71.50 55.36
CA THR A 304 2.37 -71.64 56.04
C THR A 304 1.84 -73.07 55.95
N GLU A 305 1.94 -73.69 54.76
CA GLU A 305 1.58 -75.09 54.54
C GLU A 305 2.45 -76.06 55.36
N GLN A 306 3.76 -75.81 55.42
CA GLN A 306 4.68 -76.57 56.28
C GLN A 306 4.30 -76.46 57.75
N ILE A 307 3.96 -75.26 58.23
CA ILE A 307 3.50 -75.04 59.62
C ILE A 307 2.21 -75.82 59.90
N GLU A 308 1.24 -75.80 59.00
CA GLU A 308 0.00 -76.57 59.18
C GLU A 308 0.25 -78.08 59.20
N ASN A 309 1.13 -78.58 58.32
CA ASN A 309 1.54 -80.00 58.34
C ASN A 309 2.24 -80.38 59.66
N LEU A 310 3.10 -79.50 60.20
CA LEU A 310 3.73 -79.71 61.51
C LEU A 310 2.71 -79.67 62.66
N LYS A 311 1.70 -78.80 62.61
CA LYS A 311 0.61 -78.79 63.60
C LYS A 311 -0.19 -80.10 63.57
N LEU A 312 -0.51 -80.61 62.39
CA LEU A 312 -1.18 -81.90 62.22
C LEU A 312 -0.33 -83.05 62.80
N ALA A 313 0.96 -83.08 62.49
CA ALA A 313 1.89 -84.07 63.05
C ALA A 313 1.99 -83.98 64.59
N LEU A 314 2.09 -82.78 65.15
CA LEU A 314 2.09 -82.56 66.60
C LEU A 314 0.78 -83.03 67.25
N SER A 315 -0.36 -82.79 66.60
CA SER A 315 -1.67 -83.28 67.08
C SER A 315 -1.70 -84.81 67.12
N ALA A 316 -1.20 -85.48 66.08
CA ALA A 316 -1.13 -86.94 66.04
C ALA A 316 -0.18 -87.51 67.11
N ILE A 317 0.97 -86.87 67.34
CA ILE A 317 1.90 -87.26 68.42
C ILE A 317 1.23 -87.11 69.79
N LYS A 318 0.49 -86.01 70.00
CA LYS A 318 -0.24 -85.78 71.25
C LYS A 318 -1.29 -86.85 71.49
N GLU A 319 -2.05 -87.22 70.46
CA GLU A 319 -3.05 -88.29 70.54
C GLU A 319 -2.41 -89.65 70.87
N MET A 320 -1.27 -89.99 70.22
CA MET A 320 -0.51 -91.19 70.56
C MET A 320 0.00 -91.16 72.01
N TYR A 321 0.49 -90.02 72.49
CA TYR A 321 0.93 -89.86 73.87
C TYR A 321 -0.21 -90.05 74.87
N ASP A 322 -1.39 -89.48 74.59
CA ASP A 322 -2.57 -89.64 75.42
C ASP A 322 -3.04 -91.11 75.47
N GLN A 323 -3.03 -91.81 74.33
CA GLN A 323 -3.29 -93.25 74.26
C GLN A 323 -2.29 -94.06 75.10
N TYR A 324 -0.99 -93.73 74.99
CA TYR A 324 0.06 -94.37 75.76
C TYR A 324 -0.12 -94.13 77.27
N LYS A 325 -0.48 -92.91 77.67
CA LYS A 325 -0.76 -92.56 79.06
C LYS A 325 -1.93 -93.36 79.64
N VAL A 326 -3.01 -93.53 78.86
CA VAL A 326 -4.14 -94.40 79.25
C VAL A 326 -3.67 -95.85 79.42
N LYS A 327 -2.87 -96.36 78.47
CA LYS A 327 -2.33 -97.72 78.53
C LYS A 327 -1.44 -97.94 79.77
N MET A 328 -0.58 -96.99 80.10
CA MET A 328 0.26 -97.04 81.31
C MET A 328 -0.58 -97.01 82.59
N LYS A 329 -1.67 -96.23 82.63
CA LYS A 329 -2.59 -96.21 83.76
C LYS A 329 -3.31 -97.55 83.94
N ASN A 330 -3.72 -98.19 82.85
CA ASN A 330 -4.33 -99.53 82.89
C ASN A 330 -3.35 -100.58 83.40
N LEU A 331 -2.11 -100.57 82.90
CA LEU A 331 -1.04 -101.45 83.40
C LEU A 331 -0.78 -101.25 84.89
N GLN A 332 -0.79 -100.00 85.36
CA GLN A 332 -0.62 -99.70 86.77
C GLN A 332 -1.77 -100.28 87.63
N MET A 333 -3.02 -100.11 87.20
CA MET A 333 -4.17 -100.73 87.88
C MET A 333 -4.06 -102.27 87.90
N GLU A 334 -3.69 -102.90 86.79
CA GLU A 334 -3.47 -104.35 86.73
C GLU A 334 -2.37 -104.81 87.69
N THR A 335 -1.29 -104.03 87.85
CA THR A 335 -0.24 -104.36 88.81
C THR A 335 -0.70 -104.18 90.26
N GLU A 336 -1.53 -103.18 90.55
CA GLU A 336 -2.11 -102.95 91.87
C GLU A 336 -3.10 -104.06 92.25
N GLU A 337 -4.00 -104.45 91.33
CA GLU A 337 -4.93 -105.57 91.51
C GLU A 337 -4.19 -106.90 91.74
N ASN A 338 -3.13 -107.17 90.96
CA ASN A 338 -2.31 -108.37 91.16
C ASN A 338 -1.58 -108.35 92.51
N ALA A 339 -1.07 -107.19 92.95
CA ALA A 339 -0.43 -107.05 94.25
C ALA A 339 -1.41 -107.32 95.41
N GLU A 340 -2.64 -106.84 95.32
CA GLU A 340 -3.71 -107.14 96.29
C GLU A 340 -4.04 -108.65 96.31
N LEU A 341 -4.14 -109.29 95.14
CA LEU A 341 -4.36 -110.73 95.03
C LEU A 341 -3.22 -111.54 95.68
N TYR A 342 -1.96 -111.15 95.44
CA TYR A 342 -0.80 -111.77 96.08
C TYR A 342 -0.81 -111.60 97.61
N ASN A 343 -1.15 -110.43 98.11
CA ASN A 343 -1.24 -110.16 99.55
C ASN A 343 -2.35 -110.98 100.22
N SER A 344 -3.50 -111.11 99.55
CA SER A 344 -4.61 -111.96 100.00
C SER A 344 -4.21 -113.44 100.10
N ASN A 345 -3.51 -113.95 99.08
CA ASN A 345 -3.00 -115.33 99.09
C ASN A 345 -1.96 -115.57 100.19
N ILE A 346 -1.07 -114.60 100.44
CA ILE A 346 -0.11 -114.66 101.55
C ILE A 346 -0.83 -114.68 102.90
N ALA A 347 -1.88 -113.89 103.08
CA ALA A 347 -2.68 -113.89 104.31
C ALA A 347 -3.33 -115.26 104.55
N ARG A 348 -3.93 -115.87 103.52
CA ARG A 348 -4.51 -117.22 103.61
C ARG A 348 -3.48 -118.28 103.99
N LEU A 349 -2.30 -118.25 103.37
CA LEU A 349 -1.21 -119.18 103.69
C LEU A 349 -0.72 -119.02 105.14
N LYS A 350 -0.71 -117.80 105.68
CA LYS A 350 -0.36 -117.56 107.09
C LYS A 350 -1.38 -118.18 108.04
N GLU A 351 -2.68 -118.10 107.74
CA GLU A 351 -3.73 -118.78 108.52
C GLU A 351 -3.57 -120.31 108.46
N GLU A 352 -3.33 -120.87 107.27
CA GLU A 352 -3.10 -122.31 107.11
C GLU A 352 -1.89 -122.80 107.93
N ILE A 353 -0.80 -122.04 107.94
CA ILE A 353 0.40 -122.33 108.75
C ILE A 353 0.08 -122.27 110.26
N GLU A 354 -0.70 -121.31 110.72
CA GLU A 354 -1.07 -121.25 112.15
C GLU A 354 -2.01 -122.39 112.56
N CYS A 355 -2.96 -122.76 111.72
CA CYS A 355 -3.74 -123.99 111.94
C CYS A 355 -2.84 -125.22 112.03
N PHE A 356 -1.81 -125.31 111.18
CA PHE A 356 -0.85 -126.41 111.20
C PHE A 356 -0.04 -126.44 112.50
N LYS A 357 0.45 -125.29 112.98
CA LYS A 357 1.13 -125.17 114.27
C LYS A 357 0.24 -125.60 115.44
N ILE A 358 -1.02 -125.15 115.47
CA ILE A 358 -1.98 -125.52 116.52
C ILE A 358 -2.17 -127.04 116.55
N ASN A 359 -2.32 -127.68 115.39
CA ASN A 359 -2.45 -129.13 115.30
C ASN A 359 -1.18 -129.86 115.71
N TYR A 360 -0.01 -129.37 115.30
CA TYR A 360 1.29 -129.91 115.71
C TYR A 360 1.48 -129.84 117.23
N TYR A 361 1.17 -128.70 117.86
CA TYR A 361 1.26 -128.56 119.32
C TYR A 361 0.25 -129.44 120.08
N LYS A 362 -0.95 -129.64 119.53
CA LYS A 362 -1.91 -130.62 120.09
C LYS A 362 -1.34 -132.03 120.05
N GLU A 363 -0.74 -132.44 118.93
CA GLU A 363 -0.12 -133.77 118.79
C GLU A 363 1.08 -133.94 119.75
N LEU A 364 1.89 -132.90 119.90
CA LEU A 364 3.05 -132.89 120.80
C LEU A 364 2.64 -132.99 122.28
N ASN A 365 1.58 -132.28 122.68
CA ASN A 365 0.99 -132.41 124.02
C ASN A 365 0.38 -133.79 124.25
N LEU A 366 -0.27 -134.39 123.24
CA LEU A 366 -0.81 -135.74 123.34
C LEU A 366 0.31 -136.77 123.53
N ARG A 367 1.42 -136.65 122.77
CA ARG A 367 2.61 -137.49 122.95
C ARG A 367 3.23 -137.33 124.34
N ARG A 368 3.24 -136.10 124.88
CA ARG A 368 3.72 -135.82 126.24
C ARG A 368 2.84 -136.48 127.30
N GLN A 369 1.51 -136.40 127.18
CA GLN A 369 0.57 -137.08 128.08
C GLN A 369 0.74 -138.60 128.03
N ILE A 370 0.94 -139.18 126.83
CA ILE A 370 1.23 -140.61 126.68
C ILE A 370 2.55 -140.99 127.36
N GLN A 371 3.60 -140.18 127.21
CA GLN A 371 4.88 -140.41 127.90
C GLN A 371 4.76 -140.32 129.43
N GLU A 372 3.99 -139.36 129.94
CA GLU A 372 3.72 -139.22 131.39
C GLU A 372 2.93 -140.42 131.92
N GLN A 373 1.93 -140.92 131.20
CA GLN A 373 1.20 -142.14 131.56
C GLN A 373 2.08 -143.41 131.54
N ILE A 374 3.02 -143.53 130.59
CA ILE A 374 3.97 -144.64 130.53
C ILE A 374 4.96 -144.59 131.72
N LEU A 375 5.32 -143.39 132.19
CA LEU A 375 6.22 -143.20 133.32
C LEU A 375 5.56 -143.56 134.66
N ASP A 376 4.28 -143.24 134.83
CA ASP A 376 3.52 -143.63 136.03
C ASP A 376 3.21 -145.13 136.09
N PHE A 377 3.02 -145.80 134.94
CA PHE A 377 2.81 -147.26 134.90
C PHE A 377 4.07 -148.07 135.28
N LYS A 378 5.25 -147.44 135.33
CA LYS A 378 6.53 -148.07 135.69
C LYS A 378 6.91 -147.92 137.17
N LYS A 379 6.09 -147.21 137.97
CA LYS A 379 6.21 -147.12 139.44
C LYS A 379 5.13 -147.96 140.09
#